data_AF-A0A1G9R864-F1
#
_entry.id   AF-A0A1G9R864-F1
#
_cell.length_a   1.000
_cell.length_b   1.000
_cell.length_c   1.000
_cell.angle_alpha   90.00
_cell.angle_beta   90.00
_cell.angle_gamma   90.00
#
_symmetry.space_group_name_H-M   'P 1'
#
loop_
_entity.id
_entity.type
_entity.pdbx_description
1 polymer ?
#
loop_
_entity_poly.entity_id
_entity_poly.type
_entity_poly.pdbx_seq_one_letter_code
_entity_poly.pdbx_strand_id
1 'polypeptide(L)'
;MQAVYIVLTNTGSLINWALKSVTSAPYNHASLALDKGFRRIYSFARREPLNPFWGGFVREDFVKGTFSWYPDSTCAVYRLMLTSREYRKLERIISVFEKKPKRYLYNYAGLVGIPINYPIEMPASYFCSQFVAEVLSRAGHRLFSKRSALITPEDFRHHPELELVYQGGLYQYPELYCQEIYQPKQYQNFPFRKYMLQQLDTEILRLMDREHKQYYFRDGFLKPKKIYLTRQIGKVKQVKKLWKGFIG
;
A
#
# COMPACT_ATOMS: atom_id res chain seq x y z
N MET A 1 -14.18 -21.26 13.11
CA MET A 1 -13.09 -20.31 12.74
C MET A 1 -13.09 -20.14 11.23
N GLN A 2 -12.66 -18.99 10.73
CA GLN A 2 -12.61 -18.67 9.30
C GLN A 2 -11.23 -18.10 8.96
N ALA A 3 -10.69 -18.50 7.82
CA ALA A 3 -9.37 -18.06 7.38
C ALA A 3 -9.46 -16.73 6.62
N VAL A 4 -8.50 -15.84 6.89
CA VAL A 4 -8.13 -14.75 6.00
C VAL A 4 -6.69 -14.95 5.56
N TYR A 5 -6.30 -14.29 4.48
CA TYR A 5 -4.97 -14.42 3.90
C TYR A 5 -4.29 -13.07 3.79
N ILE A 6 -3.05 -12.98 4.25
CA ILE A 6 -2.20 -11.81 4.10
C ILE A 6 -1.23 -12.12 2.98
N VAL A 7 -1.32 -11.37 1.88
CA VAL A 7 -0.51 -11.60 0.69
C VAL A 7 0.54 -10.51 0.62
N LEU A 8 1.80 -10.89 0.85
CA LEU A 8 2.94 -10.02 0.67
C LEU A 8 3.44 -10.18 -0.75
N THR A 9 3.57 -9.09 -1.50
CA THR A 9 4.02 -9.13 -2.89
C THR A 9 5.24 -8.27 -3.10
N ASN A 10 6.04 -8.65 -4.10
CA ASN A 10 7.10 -7.84 -4.65
C ASN A 10 6.86 -7.69 -6.13
N THR A 11 6.37 -6.52 -6.52
CA THR A 11 6.00 -6.24 -7.92
C THR A 11 7.15 -5.75 -8.78
N GLY A 12 8.39 -5.67 -8.26
CA GLY A 12 9.48 -5.03 -9.00
C GLY A 12 9.30 -3.51 -9.26
N SER A 13 8.10 -2.96 -9.03
CA SER A 13 7.73 -1.58 -9.35
C SER A 13 8.52 -0.54 -8.54
N LEU A 14 8.69 0.66 -9.11
CA LEU A 14 9.57 1.75 -8.63
C LEU A 14 9.29 2.28 -7.20
N ILE A 15 8.19 1.86 -6.55
CA ILE A 15 8.01 2.01 -5.08
C ILE A 15 9.08 1.19 -4.31
N ASN A 16 9.79 0.29 -5.01
CA ASN A 16 11.00 -0.37 -4.57
C ASN A 16 12.06 0.58 -4.00
N TRP A 17 12.21 1.82 -4.46
CA TRP A 17 13.39 2.61 -4.08
C TRP A 17 13.27 3.41 -2.78
N ALA A 18 12.04 3.79 -2.37
CA ALA A 18 11.83 4.49 -1.09
C ALA A 18 11.94 3.55 0.12
N LEU A 19 11.72 2.24 -0.09
CA LEU A 19 11.82 1.22 0.95
C LEU A 19 13.13 0.42 0.85
N LYS A 20 13.65 0.07 -0.35
CA LYS A 20 14.91 -0.70 -0.45
C LYS A 20 16.15 -0.01 0.10
N SER A 21 16.20 1.32 0.08
CA SER A 21 17.33 2.07 0.65
C SER A 21 17.36 2.01 2.20
N VAL A 22 16.30 1.49 2.82
CA VAL A 22 16.17 1.36 4.29
C VAL A 22 15.97 -0.09 4.72
N THR A 23 15.26 -0.90 3.94
CA THR A 23 14.98 -2.30 4.24
C THR A 23 15.28 -3.16 3.01
N SER A 24 16.24 -4.08 3.12
CA SER A 24 16.48 -5.16 2.15
C SER A 24 15.33 -6.19 2.12
N ALA A 25 14.10 -5.76 2.42
CA ALA A 25 12.95 -6.62 2.63
C ALA A 25 12.50 -7.24 1.30
N PRO A 26 12.21 -8.55 1.28
CA PRO A 26 11.88 -9.27 0.05
C PRO A 26 10.52 -8.87 -0.55
N TYR A 27 9.64 -8.23 0.23
CA TYR A 27 8.29 -7.82 -0.17
C TYR A 27 8.04 -6.34 0.14
N ASN A 28 7.38 -5.64 -0.77
CA ASN A 28 7.17 -4.18 -0.71
C ASN A 28 5.69 -3.77 -0.62
N HIS A 29 4.79 -4.75 -0.70
CA HIS A 29 3.35 -4.51 -0.67
C HIS A 29 2.64 -5.60 0.14
N ALA A 30 1.54 -5.23 0.79
CA ALA A 30 0.73 -6.12 1.62
C ALA A 30 -0.76 -5.95 1.27
N SER A 31 -1.43 -7.07 1.06
CA SER A 31 -2.86 -7.16 0.74
C SER A 31 -3.56 -8.10 1.72
N LEU A 32 -4.85 -7.86 1.95
CA LEU A 32 -5.72 -8.71 2.78
C LEU A 32 -6.78 -9.37 1.90
N ALA A 33 -6.75 -10.69 1.81
CA ALA A 33 -7.73 -11.49 1.09
C ALA A 33 -8.66 -12.25 2.05
N LEU A 34 -9.94 -12.29 1.71
CA LEU A 34 -10.98 -12.97 2.47
C LEU A 34 -11.30 -14.37 1.95
N ASP A 35 -10.58 -14.82 0.94
CA ASP A 35 -10.69 -16.15 0.37
C ASP A 35 -9.35 -16.58 -0.21
N LYS A 36 -9.14 -17.90 -0.29
CA LYS A 36 -7.89 -18.51 -0.74
C LYS A 36 -7.58 -18.20 -2.21
N GLY A 37 -8.61 -18.01 -3.05
CA GLY A 37 -8.44 -17.73 -4.48
C GLY A 37 -8.31 -16.24 -4.82
N PHE A 38 -8.12 -15.38 -3.81
CA PHE A 38 -7.96 -13.93 -3.97
C PHE A 38 -9.08 -13.23 -4.75
N ARG A 39 -10.32 -13.76 -4.72
CA ARG A 39 -11.47 -13.11 -5.37
C ARG A 39 -11.90 -11.84 -4.64
N ARG A 40 -11.70 -11.81 -3.32
CA ARG A 40 -11.98 -10.69 -2.42
C ARG A 40 -10.68 -10.30 -1.72
N ILE A 41 -9.80 -9.66 -2.48
CA ILE A 41 -8.51 -9.13 -2.02
C ILE A 41 -8.53 -7.61 -2.01
N TYR A 42 -8.00 -7.02 -0.95
CA TYR A 42 -8.09 -5.59 -0.67
C TYR A 42 -6.75 -5.05 -0.21
N SER A 43 -6.44 -3.83 -0.62
CA SER A 43 -5.25 -3.12 -0.16
C SER A 43 -5.41 -1.61 -0.30
N PHE A 44 -4.39 -0.89 0.16
CA PHE A 44 -4.12 0.45 -0.33
C PHE A 44 -2.99 0.34 -1.35
N ALA A 45 -3.28 0.64 -2.61
CA ALA A 45 -2.34 0.55 -3.71
C ALA A 45 -2.67 1.59 -4.80
N ARG A 46 -1.92 1.54 -5.89
CA ARG A 46 -2.17 2.35 -7.10
C ARG A 46 -3.50 1.95 -7.73
N ARG A 47 -4.36 2.95 -7.99
CA ARG A 47 -5.63 2.77 -8.71
C ARG A 47 -5.43 2.64 -10.21
N GLU A 48 -4.39 3.30 -10.72
CA GLU A 48 -4.04 3.29 -12.12
C GLU A 48 -2.56 2.92 -12.28
N PRO A 49 -2.22 1.92 -13.11
CA PRO A 49 -0.84 1.45 -13.27
C PRO A 49 0.12 2.55 -13.73
N LEU A 50 -0.36 3.44 -14.62
CA LEU A 50 0.41 4.52 -15.24
C LEU A 50 0.55 5.77 -14.35
N ASN A 51 -0.19 5.84 -13.24
CA ASN A 51 -0.14 6.97 -12.31
C ASN A 51 0.24 6.51 -10.89
N PRO A 52 1.52 6.53 -10.52
CA PRO A 52 1.98 6.00 -9.24
C PRO A 52 1.58 6.83 -8.02
N PHE A 53 1.11 8.07 -8.21
CA PHE A 53 0.65 8.95 -7.13
C PHE A 53 -0.87 8.91 -6.94
N TRP A 54 -1.59 8.24 -7.85
CA TRP A 54 -3.01 8.01 -7.68
C TRP A 54 -3.26 6.70 -6.92
N GLY A 55 -2.87 6.70 -5.65
CA GLY A 55 -3.10 5.60 -4.74
C GLY A 55 -4.33 5.80 -3.84
N GLY A 56 -4.85 4.69 -3.32
CA GLY A 56 -5.88 4.68 -2.28
C GLY A 56 -6.42 3.27 -2.07
N PHE A 57 -7.56 3.15 -1.41
CA PHE A 57 -8.22 1.86 -1.25
C PHE A 57 -8.60 1.26 -2.60
N VAL A 58 -8.26 -0.01 -2.80
CA VAL A 58 -8.58 -0.80 -4.00
C VAL A 58 -9.02 -2.21 -3.61
N ARG A 59 -9.93 -2.77 -4.41
CA ARG A 59 -10.09 -4.22 -4.52
C ARG A 59 -9.13 -4.68 -5.60
N GLU A 60 -8.13 -5.47 -5.24
CA GLU A 60 -7.09 -5.86 -6.18
C GLU A 60 -7.60 -6.93 -7.14
N ASP A 61 -6.97 -6.96 -8.30
CA ASP A 61 -7.12 -8.02 -9.29
C ASP A 61 -5.73 -8.35 -9.80
N PHE A 62 -5.25 -9.55 -9.46
CA PHE A 62 -3.92 -9.98 -9.85
C PHE A 62 -3.82 -10.30 -11.35
N VAL A 63 -4.93 -10.62 -12.02
CA VAL A 63 -4.96 -11.05 -13.43
C VAL A 63 -5.20 -9.86 -14.36
N LYS A 64 -6.16 -8.99 -14.04
CA LYS A 64 -6.59 -7.87 -14.90
C LYS A 64 -6.19 -6.49 -14.39
N GLY A 65 -5.81 -6.39 -13.10
CA GLY A 65 -5.49 -5.12 -12.44
C GLY A 65 -4.04 -4.68 -12.60
N THR A 66 -3.57 -3.82 -11.69
CA THR A 66 -2.21 -3.25 -11.71
C THR A 66 -1.10 -4.30 -11.71
N PHE A 67 -1.34 -5.45 -11.10
CA PHE A 67 -0.38 -6.55 -11.06
C PHE A 67 -0.11 -7.17 -12.44
N SER A 68 -1.06 -7.09 -13.39
CA SER A 68 -0.91 -7.63 -14.75
C SER A 68 0.28 -7.05 -15.52
N TRP A 69 0.76 -5.88 -15.10
CA TRP A 69 1.93 -5.17 -15.65
C TRP A 69 3.26 -5.66 -15.06
N TYR A 70 3.23 -6.61 -14.12
CA TYR A 70 4.38 -7.11 -13.37
C TYR A 70 4.40 -8.65 -13.40
N PRO A 71 4.68 -9.28 -14.56
CA PRO A 71 4.66 -10.75 -14.73
C PRO A 71 5.58 -11.49 -13.76
N ASP A 72 6.72 -10.90 -13.42
CA ASP A 72 7.73 -11.53 -12.56
C ASP A 72 7.49 -11.26 -11.06
N SER A 73 6.28 -10.84 -10.69
CA SER A 73 5.95 -10.58 -9.29
C SER A 73 6.10 -11.86 -8.46
N THR A 74 6.76 -11.77 -7.32
CA THR A 74 6.81 -12.84 -6.33
C THR A 74 5.89 -12.53 -5.16
N CYS A 75 5.45 -13.55 -4.44
CA CYS A 75 4.63 -13.38 -3.26
C CYS A 75 4.93 -14.39 -2.15
N ALA A 76 4.55 -14.02 -0.94
CA ALA A 76 4.35 -14.92 0.19
C ALA A 76 2.91 -14.78 0.67
N VAL A 77 2.22 -15.90 0.84
CA VAL A 77 0.82 -15.96 1.26
C VAL A 77 0.79 -16.55 2.66
N TYR A 78 0.26 -15.77 3.59
CA TYR A 78 0.09 -16.16 4.98
C TYR A 78 -1.37 -16.40 5.28
N ARG A 79 -1.68 -17.51 5.95
CA ARG A 79 -3.01 -17.81 6.48
C ARG A 79 -3.09 -17.36 7.93
N LEU A 80 -4.21 -16.73 8.27
CA LEU A 80 -4.57 -16.35 9.64
C LEU A 80 -5.97 -16.86 9.96
N MET A 81 -6.11 -17.57 11.06
CA MET A 81 -7.40 -18.07 11.52
C MET A 81 -8.07 -17.09 12.47
N LEU A 82 -9.28 -16.66 12.13
CA LEU A 82 -10.09 -15.76 12.94
C LEU A 82 -11.30 -16.49 13.53
N THR A 83 -11.76 -16.03 14.69
CA THR A 83 -13.09 -16.40 15.18
C THR A 83 -14.17 -15.90 14.23
N SER A 84 -15.34 -16.54 14.23
CA SER A 84 -16.48 -16.10 13.41
C SER A 84 -16.97 -14.69 13.79
N ARG A 85 -16.62 -14.18 14.98
CA ARG A 85 -16.93 -12.81 15.42
C ARG A 85 -15.95 -11.81 14.81
N GLU A 86 -14.65 -12.09 14.90
CA GLU A 86 -13.59 -11.24 14.31
C GLU A 86 -13.76 -11.16 12.79
N TYR A 87 -13.94 -12.30 12.12
CA TYR A 87 -14.13 -12.34 10.66
C TYR A 87 -15.33 -11.49 10.21
N ARG A 88 -16.49 -11.63 10.87
CA ARG A 88 -17.67 -10.79 10.59
C ARG A 88 -17.43 -9.31 10.86
N LYS A 89 -16.60 -8.96 11.84
CA LYS A 89 -16.25 -7.56 12.13
C LYS A 89 -15.30 -7.02 11.05
N LEU A 90 -14.34 -7.83 10.63
CA LEU A 90 -13.40 -7.55 9.56
C LEU A 90 -14.12 -7.28 8.23
N GLU A 91 -15.06 -8.14 7.83
CA GLU A 91 -15.89 -7.93 6.63
C GLU A 91 -16.68 -6.61 6.70
N ARG A 92 -17.28 -6.29 7.85
CA ARG A 92 -17.98 -5.01 8.02
C ARG A 92 -17.04 -3.83 7.88
N ILE A 93 -15.83 -3.90 8.44
CA ILE A 93 -14.83 -2.83 8.33
C ILE A 93 -14.45 -2.62 6.87
N ILE A 94 -14.12 -3.68 6.14
CA ILE A 94 -13.79 -3.62 4.71
C ILE A 94 -14.95 -3.03 3.90
N SER A 95 -16.20 -3.41 4.22
CA SER A 95 -17.39 -2.89 3.53
C SER A 95 -17.52 -1.36 3.63
N VAL A 96 -17.01 -0.74 4.71
CA VAL A 96 -16.99 0.71 4.87
C VAL A 96 -16.03 1.36 3.86
N PHE A 97 -14.87 0.74 3.62
CA PHE A 97 -13.94 1.18 2.58
C PHE A 97 -14.54 1.00 1.18
N GLU A 98 -15.16 -0.15 0.91
CA GLU A 98 -15.80 -0.46 -0.37
C GLU A 98 -16.98 0.46 -0.72
N LYS A 99 -17.73 0.95 0.27
CA LYS A 99 -18.85 1.87 0.03
C LYS A 99 -18.39 3.23 -0.51
N LYS A 100 -17.19 3.69 -0.13
CA LYS A 100 -16.68 5.02 -0.50
C LYS A 100 -15.18 4.99 -0.83
N PRO A 101 -14.73 4.16 -1.80
CA PRO A 101 -13.32 3.89 -2.04
C PRO A 101 -12.56 5.17 -2.39
N LYS A 102 -13.17 6.05 -3.20
CA LYS A 102 -12.60 7.33 -3.63
C LYS A 102 -12.33 8.33 -2.49
N ARG A 103 -12.93 8.15 -1.31
CA ARG A 103 -12.65 9.00 -0.13
C ARG A 103 -11.33 8.67 0.54
N TYR A 104 -10.80 7.47 0.31
CA TYR A 104 -9.57 7.03 0.92
C TYR A 104 -8.38 7.27 0.02
N LEU A 105 -7.29 7.76 0.58
CA LEU A 105 -6.10 8.17 -0.16
C LEU A 105 -4.87 7.39 0.34
N TYR A 106 -3.83 7.34 -0.45
CA TYR A 106 -2.61 6.65 -0.04
C TYR A 106 -1.77 7.54 0.87
N ASN A 107 -1.28 7.00 1.99
CA ASN A 107 -0.48 7.74 2.97
C ASN A 107 1.02 7.71 2.62
N TYR A 108 1.44 8.51 1.64
CA TYR A 108 2.84 8.58 1.21
C TYR A 108 3.74 9.20 2.30
N ALA A 109 3.27 10.24 2.99
CA ALA A 109 3.98 10.84 4.13
C ALA A 109 4.22 9.81 5.24
N GLY A 110 3.26 8.91 5.49
CA GLY A 110 3.36 7.76 6.38
C GLY A 110 4.59 6.89 6.14
N LEU A 111 4.87 6.56 4.88
CA LEU A 111 6.03 5.75 4.51
C LEU A 111 7.35 6.38 4.93
N VAL A 112 7.45 7.72 4.90
CA VAL A 112 8.66 8.45 5.31
C VAL A 112 8.85 8.47 6.83
N GLY A 113 7.78 8.27 7.60
CA GLY A 113 7.82 8.17 9.05
C GLY A 113 8.36 6.83 9.57
N ILE A 114 8.25 5.75 8.78
CA ILE A 114 8.63 4.39 9.19
C ILE A 114 10.12 4.28 9.59
N PRO A 115 11.10 4.72 8.76
CA PRO A 115 12.53 4.55 9.07
C PRO A 115 12.99 5.26 10.35
N ILE A 116 12.30 6.35 10.72
CA ILE A 116 12.60 7.17 11.89
C ILE A 116 11.67 6.85 13.07
N ASN A 117 10.93 5.74 13.00
CA ASN A 117 9.97 5.29 14.01
C ASN A 117 8.96 6.37 14.43
N TYR A 118 8.50 7.18 13.47
CA TYR A 118 7.57 8.28 13.70
C TYR A 118 6.23 8.02 12.99
N PRO A 119 5.14 7.74 13.72
CA PRO A 119 3.85 7.37 13.13
C PRO A 119 3.16 8.60 12.51
N ILE A 120 3.27 8.77 11.20
CA ILE A 120 2.56 9.82 10.46
C ILE A 120 1.22 9.27 9.98
N GLU A 121 0.14 9.70 10.64
CA GLU A 121 -1.23 9.32 10.33
C GLU A 121 -1.96 10.49 9.69
N MET A 122 -2.62 10.25 8.56
CA MET A 122 -3.47 11.23 7.88
C MET A 122 -4.92 10.73 7.85
N PRO A 123 -5.92 11.61 8.08
CA PRO A 123 -7.32 11.23 8.02
C PRO A 123 -7.67 10.53 6.70
N ALA A 124 -8.41 9.41 6.81
CA ALA A 124 -8.83 8.59 5.67
C ALA A 124 -7.69 8.17 4.71
N SER A 125 -6.43 8.14 5.18
CA SER A 125 -5.31 7.78 4.34
C SER A 125 -4.45 6.70 4.98
N TYR A 126 -4.11 5.68 4.20
CA TYR A 126 -3.39 4.51 4.67
C TYR A 126 -2.36 4.07 3.62
N PHE A 127 -1.26 3.47 4.05
CA PHE A 127 -0.43 2.64 3.16
C PHE A 127 -0.77 1.16 3.36
N CYS A 128 -0.25 0.30 2.48
CA CYS A 128 -0.68 -1.10 2.36
C CYS A 128 -0.64 -1.89 3.69
N SER A 129 0.52 -1.96 4.35
CA SER A 129 0.69 -2.68 5.61
C SER A 129 -0.05 -2.02 6.78
N GLN A 130 -0.12 -0.68 6.82
CA GLN A 130 -0.93 0.06 7.81
C GLN A 130 -2.41 -0.36 7.71
N PHE A 131 -2.95 -0.44 6.50
CA PHE A 131 -4.34 -0.84 6.28
C PHE A 131 -4.61 -2.25 6.80
N VAL A 132 -3.77 -3.23 6.45
CA VAL A 132 -3.95 -4.63 6.89
C VAL A 132 -3.93 -4.72 8.43
N ALA A 133 -2.95 -4.08 9.08
CA ALA A 133 -2.84 -4.07 10.53
C ALA A 133 -4.03 -3.36 11.21
N GLU A 134 -4.48 -2.24 10.65
CA GLU A 134 -5.59 -1.46 11.18
C GLU A 134 -6.92 -2.24 11.09
N VAL A 135 -7.16 -2.91 9.96
CA VAL A 135 -8.38 -3.71 9.77
C VAL A 135 -8.42 -4.89 10.74
N LEU A 136 -7.31 -5.62 10.90
CA LEU A 136 -7.22 -6.74 11.85
C LEU A 136 -7.40 -6.27 13.29
N SER A 137 -6.69 -5.22 13.71
CA SER A 137 -6.81 -4.63 15.05
C SER A 137 -8.24 -4.19 15.34
N ARG A 138 -8.88 -3.45 14.41
CA ARG A 138 -10.28 -3.03 14.55
C ARG A 138 -11.25 -4.20 14.54
N ALA A 139 -10.93 -5.31 13.88
CA ALA A 139 -11.70 -6.55 13.93
C ALA A 139 -11.62 -7.27 15.28
N GLY A 140 -10.72 -6.83 16.17
CA GLY A 140 -10.48 -7.42 17.49
C GLY A 140 -9.27 -8.34 17.53
N HIS A 141 -8.55 -8.47 16.42
CA HIS A 141 -7.42 -9.38 16.28
C HIS A 141 -6.12 -8.59 16.12
N ARG A 142 -5.56 -8.14 17.25
CA ARG A 142 -4.38 -7.27 17.28
C ARG A 142 -3.10 -8.11 17.27
N LEU A 143 -2.47 -8.23 16.11
CA LEU A 143 -1.17 -8.90 15.96
C LEU A 143 -0.02 -8.11 16.59
N PHE A 144 -0.01 -6.78 16.43
CA PHE A 144 1.15 -5.96 16.80
C PHE A 144 0.89 -5.02 17.98
N SER A 145 1.90 -4.88 18.84
CA SER A 145 1.90 -3.90 19.94
C SER A 145 2.19 -2.47 19.47
N LYS A 146 2.94 -2.30 18.37
CA LYS A 146 3.21 -0.97 17.78
C LYS A 146 2.01 -0.44 16.97
N ARG A 147 2.04 0.86 16.66
CA ARG A 147 0.97 1.53 15.89
C ARG A 147 0.91 0.99 14.46
N SER A 148 -0.29 0.88 13.89
CA SER A 148 -0.54 0.47 12.50
C SER A 148 0.33 1.27 11.50
N ALA A 149 0.52 2.58 11.75
CA ALA A 149 1.33 3.47 10.92
C ALA A 149 2.85 3.21 10.97
N LEU A 150 3.30 2.20 11.72
CA LEU A 150 4.69 1.74 11.80
C LEU A 150 4.83 0.26 11.42
N ILE A 151 3.75 -0.38 10.96
CA ILE A 151 3.77 -1.76 10.49
C ILE A 151 4.28 -1.82 9.06
N THR A 152 5.19 -2.74 8.80
CA THR A 152 5.79 -3.02 7.50
C THR A 152 5.38 -4.41 7.02
N PRO A 153 5.50 -4.72 5.71
CA PRO A 153 5.36 -6.09 5.23
C PRO A 153 6.25 -7.10 5.99
N GLU A 154 7.44 -6.66 6.40
CA GLU A 154 8.41 -7.50 7.11
C GLU A 154 7.94 -7.90 8.52
N ASP A 155 7.13 -7.07 9.17
CA ASP A 155 6.54 -7.42 10.47
C ASP A 155 5.55 -8.57 10.34
N PHE A 156 4.76 -8.61 9.25
CA PHE A 156 3.89 -9.75 8.96
C PHE A 156 4.71 -11.00 8.65
N ARG A 157 5.80 -10.87 7.89
CA ARG A 157 6.65 -12.01 7.50
C ARG A 157 7.18 -12.81 8.70
N HIS A 158 7.41 -12.14 9.83
CA HIS A 158 7.96 -12.73 11.05
C HIS A 158 6.94 -12.97 12.16
N HIS A 159 5.66 -12.68 11.93
CA HIS A 159 4.66 -12.82 12.99
C HIS A 159 4.33 -14.29 13.25
N PRO A 160 4.41 -14.78 14.50
CA PRO A 160 4.28 -16.21 14.81
C PRO A 160 2.86 -16.77 14.60
N GLU A 161 1.82 -15.93 14.69
CA GLU A 161 0.44 -16.35 14.42
C GLU A 161 0.13 -16.53 12.92
N LEU A 162 1.05 -16.13 12.03
CA LEU A 162 0.84 -16.18 10.58
C LEU A 162 1.51 -17.42 9.99
N GLU A 163 0.68 -18.31 9.46
CA GLU A 163 1.14 -19.55 8.82
C GLU A 163 1.46 -19.29 7.36
N LEU A 164 2.72 -19.48 6.95
CA LEU A 164 3.10 -19.42 5.54
C LEU A 164 2.50 -20.62 4.78
N VAL A 165 1.60 -20.36 3.83
CA VAL A 165 0.94 -21.40 3.02
C VAL A 165 1.45 -21.46 1.58
N TYR A 166 2.11 -20.41 1.10
CA TYR A 166 2.75 -20.37 -0.22
C TYR A 166 3.84 -19.31 -0.27
N GLN A 167 4.92 -19.61 -0.99
CA GLN A 167 5.96 -18.65 -1.35
C GLN A 167 6.50 -18.98 -2.73
N GLY A 168 6.56 -18.00 -3.64
CA GLY A 168 7.02 -18.23 -5.02
C GLY A 168 6.58 -17.13 -5.98
N GLY A 169 6.48 -17.45 -7.27
CA GLY A 169 5.90 -16.54 -8.26
C GLY A 169 4.43 -16.29 -7.97
N LEU A 170 3.96 -15.04 -8.03
CA LEU A 170 2.57 -14.68 -7.80
C LEU A 170 1.65 -15.45 -8.74
N TYR A 171 2.00 -15.49 -10.03
CA TYR A 171 1.18 -16.16 -11.02
C TYR A 171 1.22 -17.67 -10.89
N GLN A 172 2.25 -18.25 -10.27
CA GLN A 172 2.36 -19.69 -10.03
C GLN A 172 1.51 -20.19 -8.84
N TYR A 173 0.82 -19.29 -8.14
CA TYR A 173 0.00 -19.65 -6.99
C TYR A 173 -1.18 -20.55 -7.43
N PRO A 174 -1.31 -21.78 -6.91
CA PRO A 174 -2.27 -22.76 -7.43
C PRO A 174 -3.72 -22.28 -7.44
N GLU A 175 -4.13 -21.55 -6.41
CA GLU A 175 -5.51 -21.08 -6.25
C GLU A 175 -5.83 -19.82 -7.05
N LEU A 176 -4.83 -19.21 -7.68
CA LEU A 176 -5.03 -18.10 -8.61
C LEU A 176 -5.61 -18.57 -9.95
N TYR A 177 -5.31 -19.82 -10.37
CA TYR A 177 -5.51 -20.34 -11.72
C TYR A 177 -6.95 -20.78 -12.08
N CYS A 178 -7.96 -20.41 -11.29
CA CYS A 178 -9.37 -20.62 -11.67
C CYS A 178 -9.91 -19.53 -12.62
N GLN A 179 -9.05 -18.75 -13.30
CA GLN A 179 -9.45 -17.72 -14.26
C GLN A 179 -8.57 -17.72 -15.53
N GLU A 180 -9.15 -17.22 -16.63
CA GLU A 180 -8.63 -17.19 -18.00
C GLU A 180 -7.16 -16.78 -18.15
N ILE A 181 -6.54 -17.28 -19.22
CA ILE A 181 -5.12 -17.14 -19.62
C ILE A 181 -4.60 -15.70 -19.39
N TYR A 182 -3.56 -15.58 -18.56
CA TYR A 182 -2.81 -14.35 -18.33
C TYR A 182 -2.18 -13.82 -19.64
N GLN A 183 -2.41 -12.54 -19.96
CA GLN A 183 -1.71 -11.83 -21.03
C GLN A 183 -0.91 -10.65 -20.45
N PRO A 184 0.43 -10.71 -20.39
CA PRO A 184 1.25 -9.66 -19.81
C PRO A 184 1.16 -8.36 -20.62
N LYS A 185 1.07 -7.22 -19.93
CA LYS A 185 1.20 -5.87 -20.52
C LYS A 185 2.61 -5.32 -20.28
N GLN A 186 3.22 -4.70 -21.29
CA GLN A 186 4.55 -4.09 -21.17
C GLN A 186 4.48 -2.71 -20.50
N TYR A 187 5.27 -2.52 -19.44
CA TYR A 187 5.39 -1.26 -18.72
C TYR A 187 6.42 -0.32 -19.37
N GLN A 188 6.10 0.96 -19.56
CA GLN A 188 7.06 2.00 -19.99
C GLN A 188 7.64 2.75 -18.78
N ASN A 189 8.94 3.07 -18.81
CA ASN A 189 9.67 3.70 -17.70
C ASN A 189 9.00 5.00 -17.19
N PHE A 190 8.70 5.10 -15.89
CA PHE A 190 8.12 6.28 -15.25
C PHE A 190 9.16 7.05 -14.40
N PRO A 191 9.30 8.38 -14.49
CA PRO A 191 10.28 9.18 -13.73
C PRO A 191 9.94 9.35 -12.22
N PHE A 192 9.79 8.25 -11.48
CA PHE A 192 9.24 8.23 -10.11
C PHE A 192 9.88 9.23 -9.13
N ARG A 193 11.22 9.36 -9.13
CA ARG A 193 11.95 10.27 -8.23
C ARG A 193 11.53 11.73 -8.36
N LYS A 194 11.43 12.22 -9.61
CA LYS A 194 11.06 13.61 -9.93
C LYS A 194 9.71 13.98 -9.31
N TYR A 195 8.75 13.06 -9.39
CA TYR A 195 7.37 13.33 -8.99
C TYR A 195 7.07 12.98 -7.52
N MET A 196 7.78 12.03 -6.90
CA MET A 196 7.60 11.69 -5.48
C MET A 196 8.04 12.85 -4.58
N LEU A 197 9.15 13.51 -4.93
CA LEU A 197 9.58 14.76 -4.26
C LEU A 197 8.54 15.87 -4.40
N GLN A 198 7.93 16.04 -5.58
CA GLN A 198 6.85 17.00 -5.77
C GLN A 198 5.61 16.67 -4.93
N GLN A 199 5.27 15.38 -4.80
CA GLN A 199 4.14 14.95 -3.96
C GLN A 199 4.40 15.26 -2.48
N LEU A 200 5.60 14.96 -1.95
CA LEU A 200 5.97 15.30 -0.58
C LEU A 200 6.00 16.81 -0.36
N ASP A 201 6.51 17.60 -1.30
CA ASP A 201 6.49 19.06 -1.19
C ASP A 201 5.04 19.60 -1.12
N THR A 202 4.10 18.97 -1.84
CA THR A 202 2.68 19.34 -1.77
C THR A 202 1.97 18.87 -0.51
N GLU A 203 2.21 17.62 -0.08
CA GLU A 203 1.56 17.00 1.08
C GLU A 203 2.18 17.42 2.41
N ILE A 204 3.42 17.91 2.42
CA ILE A 204 4.17 18.21 3.66
C ILE A 204 4.54 19.70 3.77
N LEU A 205 4.96 20.37 2.69
CA LEU A 205 5.46 21.77 2.75
C LEU A 205 4.41 22.85 2.44
N ARG A 206 3.21 22.47 1.98
CA ARG A 206 2.15 23.42 1.54
C ARG A 206 2.62 24.44 0.48
N LEU A 207 3.63 24.13 -0.34
CA LEU A 207 4.24 25.08 -1.28
C LEU A 207 3.47 25.30 -2.60
N MET A 208 2.14 25.18 -2.66
CA MET A 208 1.41 25.44 -3.91
C MET A 208 0.12 26.25 -3.76
N ASP A 209 0.08 27.29 -4.58
CA ASP A 209 -0.92 28.36 -4.71
C ASP A 209 -2.36 27.86 -4.88
N ARG A 210 -3.32 28.70 -4.45
CA ARG A 210 -4.73 28.35 -4.20
C ARG A 210 -5.59 28.25 -5.46
N GLU A 211 -5.13 28.70 -6.62
CA GLU A 211 -6.05 29.13 -7.69
C GLU A 211 -6.41 28.14 -8.81
N HIS A 212 -5.76 26.97 -9.00
CA HIS A 212 -6.13 26.09 -10.14
C HIS A 212 -6.82 24.78 -9.73
N LYS A 213 -7.96 24.52 -10.38
CA LYS A 213 -8.91 23.44 -10.08
C LYS A 213 -8.49 22.03 -10.56
N GLN A 214 -7.47 21.92 -11.39
CA GLN A 214 -6.81 20.69 -11.84
C GLN A 214 -5.39 21.08 -12.28
N TYR A 215 -4.37 20.28 -11.94
CA TYR A 215 -3.02 20.47 -12.48
C TYR A 215 -2.66 19.25 -13.30
N TYR A 216 -2.21 19.49 -14.53
CA TYR A 216 -1.47 18.51 -15.29
C TYR A 216 0.00 18.62 -14.86
N PHE A 217 0.70 17.50 -14.69
CA PHE A 217 2.16 17.55 -14.67
C PHE A 217 2.64 18.16 -16.00
N ARG A 218 3.84 18.79 -16.02
CA ARG A 218 4.43 19.40 -17.24
C ARG A 218 4.44 18.47 -18.46
N ASP A 219 4.31 17.16 -18.23
CA ASP A 219 4.41 16.09 -19.21
C ASP A 219 3.06 15.35 -19.41
N GLY A 220 1.91 15.96 -19.05
CA GLY A 220 0.56 15.47 -19.39
C GLY A 220 -0.13 14.54 -18.37
N PHE A 221 0.53 14.15 -17.27
CA PHE A 221 -0.06 13.28 -16.25
C PHE A 221 -1.10 14.02 -15.38
N LEU A 222 -2.16 13.32 -14.94
CA LEU A 222 -3.21 13.87 -14.07
C LEU A 222 -2.80 13.92 -12.59
N LYS A 223 -2.86 15.10 -11.97
CA LYS A 223 -2.73 15.30 -10.52
C LYS A 223 -4.10 15.25 -9.83
N PRO A 224 -4.30 14.46 -8.77
CA PRO A 224 -5.54 14.51 -7.99
C PRO A 224 -5.64 15.80 -7.13
N LYS A 225 -6.88 16.19 -6.80
CA LYS A 225 -7.22 17.39 -5.99
C LYS A 225 -6.64 17.33 -4.56
N LYS A 226 -6.26 18.51 -4.04
CA LYS A 226 -5.63 18.79 -2.73
C LYS A 226 -6.27 18.05 -1.53
N ILE A 227 -5.43 17.55 -0.62
CA ILE A 227 -5.75 17.34 0.81
C ILE A 227 -5.00 18.42 1.60
N TYR A 228 -5.68 19.12 2.50
CA TYR A 228 -5.07 20.14 3.35
C TYR A 228 -4.53 19.53 4.64
N LEU A 229 -3.23 19.72 4.92
CA LEU A 229 -2.61 19.50 6.23
C LEU A 229 -3.22 20.43 7.29
N THR A 230 -3.39 19.96 8.52
CA THR A 230 -3.44 20.80 9.72
C THR A 230 -2.22 20.49 10.62
N ARG A 231 -1.39 21.53 10.84
CA ARG A 231 -0.35 21.73 11.87
C ARG A 231 0.50 20.52 12.33
N GLN A 232 1.72 20.40 11.80
CA GLN A 232 2.98 20.15 12.57
C GLN A 232 4.21 20.48 11.68
N ILE A 233 4.63 21.75 11.64
CA ILE A 233 5.62 22.28 10.67
C ILE A 233 7.08 22.12 11.16
N GLY A 234 7.32 21.94 12.46
CA GLY A 234 8.68 22.00 13.04
C GLY A 234 9.60 20.83 12.70
N LYS A 235 9.09 19.58 12.72
CA LYS A 235 9.93 18.37 12.62
C LYS A 235 10.14 17.85 11.19
N VAL A 236 9.33 18.33 10.25
CA VAL A 236 9.41 18.03 8.81
C VAL A 236 10.75 18.46 8.18
N LYS A 237 11.36 19.57 8.66
CA LYS A 237 12.64 20.05 8.13
C LYS A 237 13.79 19.05 8.36
N GLN A 238 13.71 18.25 9.43
CA GLN A 238 14.69 17.22 9.75
C GLN A 238 14.58 16.02 8.81
N VAL A 239 13.35 15.65 8.43
CA VAL A 239 13.05 14.63 7.39
C VAL A 239 13.63 15.04 6.04
N LYS A 240 13.53 16.32 5.65
CA LYS A 240 14.13 16.85 4.41
C LYS A 240 15.66 16.79 4.41
N LYS A 241 16.31 17.06 5.55
CA LYS A 241 17.79 17.02 5.66
C LYS A 241 18.31 15.58 5.55
N LEU A 242 17.62 14.63 6.17
CA LEU A 242 17.91 13.20 6.02
C LEU A 242 17.75 12.78 4.56
N TRP A 243 16.61 13.10 3.91
CA TRP A 243 16.35 12.69 2.53
C TRP A 243 17.26 13.34 1.47
N LYS A 244 17.68 14.60 1.64
CA LYS A 244 18.71 15.20 0.76
C LYS A 244 20.04 14.44 0.81
N GLY A 245 20.37 13.81 1.94
CA GLY A 245 21.53 12.92 2.06
C GLY A 245 21.32 11.52 1.48
N PHE A 246 20.07 11.06 1.35
CA PHE A 246 19.73 9.76 0.76
C PHE A 246 19.53 9.80 -0.77
N ILE A 247 19.26 10.96 -1.34
CA ILE A 247 19.03 11.16 -2.79
C ILE A 247 20.28 11.71 -3.52
N GLY A 248 21.25 12.23 -2.77
CA GLY A 248 22.55 12.65 -3.28
C GLY A 248 23.35 11.48 -3.86
#